data_AF-A0A1G4MB37-F1
#
_entry.id   AF-A0A1G4MB37-F1
#
_cell.length_a   1.000
_cell.length_b   1.000
_cell.length_c   1.000
_cell.angle_alpha   90.00
_cell.angle_beta   90.00
_cell.angle_gamma   90.00
#
_symmetry.space_group_name_H-M   'P 1'
#
loop_
_entity.id
_entity.type
_entity.pdbx_description
1 polymer ?
#
loop_
_entity_poly.entity_id
_entity_poly.type
_entity_poly.pdbx_seq_one_letter_code
_entity_poly.pdbx_strand_id
1 'polypeptide(L)'
;MPQQLLPQAYLTNFHNRIRSDDVAFFITAQPSRGHKRAKVVNYAEFETDLLEEFAEEDGKENNDQEEENGKPTPSAEELANENALPDLEHQDDPTNILKYPRIRETFLQSRIASPYRLDLKTQPGNQSAAIMIPIRLNLEHNGHKIIDFFTWNLNDRTITPDQFATIYCQDLDFPVTSAVHSQIVSAINEQLQEYATLASMVVPDLHVIVNLTCNLDSKLYEDNFEWDLNDSTLTPEQFASIVVQDLGLMREFTPAIAHALHESLLRIKKDWIEGHLSPDQVMNGAAFGYISGVRLDIDSLGAEWCPKVEVLSQWEIEKREIEKERNMRRLKRESAKVEDRISRRRGKRRMDDLETTMRI
;
A
#
# COMPACT_ATOMS: atom_id res chain seq x y z
N MET A 1 26.94 -24.71 39.99
CA MET A 1 25.52 -24.38 39.73
C MET A 1 25.30 -24.59 38.25
N PRO A 2 24.31 -25.38 37.79
CA PRO A 2 23.96 -25.38 36.38
C PRO A 2 23.62 -23.94 35.98
N GLN A 3 24.21 -23.46 34.90
CA GLN A 3 24.01 -22.12 34.37
C GLN A 3 22.50 -21.93 34.16
N GLN A 4 21.91 -20.86 34.71
CA GLN A 4 20.50 -20.55 34.48
C GLN A 4 20.36 -20.14 33.01
N LEU A 5 19.92 -21.07 32.18
CA LEU A 5 19.68 -20.84 30.76
C LEU A 5 18.24 -20.39 30.55
N LEU A 6 18.04 -19.43 29.65
CA LEU A 6 16.72 -19.01 29.21
C LEU A 6 16.20 -19.97 28.12
N PRO A 7 14.90 -20.29 28.10
CA PRO A 7 14.31 -21.06 27.01
C PRO A 7 14.35 -20.28 25.70
N GLN A 8 14.67 -20.97 24.60
CA GLN A 8 14.77 -20.37 23.27
C GLN A 8 13.45 -20.50 22.50
N ALA A 9 13.11 -19.48 21.69
CA ALA A 9 11.97 -19.48 20.76
C ALA A 9 10.59 -19.72 21.42
N TYR A 10 10.42 -19.29 22.67
CA TYR A 10 9.22 -19.57 23.45
C TYR A 10 8.21 -18.42 23.50
N LEU A 11 8.65 -17.18 23.26
CA LEU A 11 7.82 -15.97 23.44
C LEU A 11 7.60 -15.24 22.11
N THR A 12 6.42 -14.67 21.93
CA THR A 12 6.10 -13.71 20.86
C THR A 12 5.33 -12.52 21.41
N ASN A 13 5.79 -11.31 21.07
CA ASN A 13 5.13 -10.04 21.40
C ASN A 13 4.64 -9.29 20.14
N PHE A 14 4.63 -9.95 18.98
CA PHE A 14 4.44 -9.28 17.69
C PHE A 14 3.07 -8.58 17.61
N HIS A 15 2.00 -9.27 17.96
CA HIS A 15 0.63 -8.74 17.96
C HIS A 15 0.43 -7.54 18.89
N ASN A 16 1.15 -7.48 20.02
CA ASN A 16 1.05 -6.33 20.92
C ASN A 16 1.73 -5.11 20.31
N ARG A 17 2.94 -5.27 19.72
CA ARG A 17 3.62 -4.18 19.01
C ARG A 17 2.79 -3.61 17.88
N ILE A 18 2.12 -4.46 17.09
CA ILE A 18 1.22 -3.99 16.03
C ILE A 18 0.07 -3.13 16.57
N ARG A 19 -0.41 -3.40 17.80
CA ARG A 19 -1.52 -2.69 18.42
C ARG A 19 -1.08 -1.46 19.22
N SER A 20 0.15 -1.46 19.74
CA SER A 20 0.70 -0.40 20.59
C SER A 20 1.52 0.63 19.80
N ASP A 21 2.24 0.18 18.78
CA ASP A 21 3.12 1.01 17.98
C ASP A 21 2.34 1.59 16.81
N ASP A 22 2.80 2.74 16.32
CA ASP A 22 2.26 3.36 15.12
C ASP A 22 2.80 2.61 13.88
N VAL A 23 2.13 1.51 13.54
CA VAL A 23 2.48 0.68 12.39
C VAL A 23 1.54 0.99 11.24
N ALA A 24 2.10 1.40 10.11
CA ALA A 24 1.36 1.92 8.96
C ALA A 24 0.20 1.03 8.46
N PHE A 25 0.32 -0.29 8.59
CA PHE A 25 -0.68 -1.22 8.06
C PHE A 25 -1.87 -1.49 9.02
N PHE A 26 -1.76 -1.14 10.31
CA PHE A 26 -2.77 -1.46 11.33
C PHE A 26 -3.32 -0.19 11.98
N ILE A 27 -4.48 0.26 11.52
CA ILE A 27 -5.05 1.55 11.88
C ILE A 27 -6.25 1.34 12.80
N THR A 28 -6.26 1.96 13.98
CA THR A 28 -7.44 1.94 14.86
C THR A 28 -8.48 2.94 14.35
N ALA A 29 -9.68 2.46 14.02
CA ALA A 29 -10.76 3.34 13.58
C ALA A 29 -11.20 4.21 14.77
N GLN A 30 -11.06 5.52 14.63
CA GLN A 30 -11.65 6.48 15.57
C GLN A 30 -13.17 6.33 15.53
N PRO A 31 -13.87 6.23 16.67
CA PRO A 31 -15.32 6.17 16.67
C PRO A 31 -15.86 7.45 16.03
N SER A 32 -16.65 7.32 14.96
CA SER A 32 -17.25 8.48 14.29
C SER A 32 -18.02 9.28 15.34
N ARG A 33 -17.63 10.54 15.60
CA ARG A 33 -18.44 11.45 16.42
C ARG A 33 -19.84 11.51 15.79
N GLY A 34 -20.81 10.92 16.47
CA GLY A 34 -22.17 10.78 15.94
C GLY A 34 -22.89 12.11 15.91
N HIS A 35 -22.93 12.79 14.77
CA HIS A 35 -23.79 13.96 14.60
C HIS A 35 -25.26 13.53 14.55
N LYS A 36 -26.03 13.99 15.54
CA LYS A 36 -27.47 13.72 15.67
C LYS A 36 -28.28 14.51 14.64
N ARG A 37 -29.21 13.78 14.00
CA ARG A 37 -30.46 14.17 13.33
C ARG A 37 -30.42 14.65 11.88
N ALA A 38 -30.98 13.79 11.05
CA ALA A 38 -31.56 14.05 9.75
C ALA A 38 -32.49 15.28 9.73
N LYS A 39 -32.12 16.26 8.93
CA LYS A 39 -33.01 17.24 8.28
C LYS A 39 -32.57 17.36 6.83
N VAL A 40 -33.54 17.59 5.96
CA VAL A 40 -33.46 17.59 4.48
C VAL A 40 -32.14 18.17 3.96
N VAL A 41 -31.40 17.36 3.20
CA VAL A 41 -30.02 17.62 2.78
C VAL A 41 -29.96 18.65 1.65
N ASN A 42 -29.43 19.83 1.96
CA ASN A 42 -28.90 20.77 0.98
C ASN A 42 -27.37 20.57 0.92
N TYR A 43 -26.87 19.97 -0.17
CA TYR A 43 -25.48 19.53 -0.28
C TYR A 43 -24.46 20.68 -0.42
N ALA A 44 -24.91 21.91 -0.67
CA ALA A 44 -24.03 23.07 -0.78
C ALA A 44 -23.71 23.71 0.57
N GLU A 45 -24.51 23.46 1.61
CA GLU A 45 -24.34 24.08 2.94
C GLU A 45 -23.68 23.10 3.93
N PHE A 46 -23.91 21.79 3.77
CA PHE A 46 -23.30 20.76 4.62
C PHE A 46 -21.78 20.62 4.42
N GLU A 47 -21.25 20.97 3.24
CA GLU A 47 -19.80 20.96 2.97
C GLU A 47 -19.09 22.18 3.60
N THR A 48 -19.77 23.32 3.69
CA THR A 48 -19.25 24.53 4.33
C THR A 48 -19.24 24.38 5.84
N ASP A 49 -20.31 23.84 6.43
CA ASP A 49 -20.41 23.63 7.88
C ASP A 49 -19.36 22.62 8.39
N LEU A 50 -19.04 21.57 7.62
CA LEU A 50 -17.98 20.61 7.95
C LEU A 50 -16.56 21.17 7.74
N LEU A 51 -16.38 22.16 6.87
CA LEU A 51 -15.10 22.83 6.69
C LEU A 51 -14.91 23.96 7.70
N GLU A 52 -15.99 24.63 8.11
CA GLU A 52 -16.00 25.67 9.15
C GLU A 52 -15.91 25.07 10.55
N GLU A 53 -16.57 23.94 10.85
CA GLU A 53 -16.47 23.27 12.17
C GLU A 53 -15.03 22.76 12.45
N PHE A 54 -14.30 22.34 11.42
CA PHE A 54 -12.89 21.94 11.56
C PHE A 54 -11.90 23.12 11.47
N ALA A 55 -12.24 24.21 10.75
CA ALA A 55 -11.43 25.43 10.72
C ALA A 55 -11.60 26.30 11.99
N GLU A 56 -12.75 26.21 12.66
CA GLU A 56 -13.00 26.86 13.95
C GLU A 56 -12.25 26.17 15.11
N GLU A 57 -11.88 24.88 14.97
CA GLU A 57 -10.96 24.20 15.92
C GLU A 57 -9.53 24.76 15.82
N ASP A 58 -9.07 25.22 14.64
CA ASP A 58 -7.76 25.85 14.46
C ASP A 58 -7.75 27.36 14.83
N GLY A 59 -8.93 27.99 14.94
CA GLY A 59 -9.08 29.44 15.16
C GLY A 59 -9.19 29.86 16.63
N LYS A 60 -9.34 28.91 17.56
CA LYS A 60 -9.29 29.19 19.01
C LYS A 60 -7.90 28.87 19.53
N GLU A 61 -7.08 29.90 19.67
CA GLU A 61 -6.02 29.89 20.68
C GLU A 61 -6.66 29.50 22.01
N ASN A 62 -6.45 28.25 22.43
CA ASN A 62 -6.88 27.72 23.71
C ASN A 62 -6.23 28.54 24.83
N ASN A 63 -6.95 29.56 25.29
CA ASN A 63 -6.77 30.17 26.60
C ASN A 63 -7.84 29.66 27.58
N ASP A 64 -8.24 28.40 27.41
CA ASP A 64 -9.05 27.67 28.38
C ASP A 64 -8.14 26.66 29.10
N GLN A 65 -7.93 26.93 30.38
CA GLN A 65 -7.31 26.04 31.34
C GLN A 65 -8.22 24.82 31.54
N GLU A 66 -8.12 23.84 30.65
CA GLU A 66 -8.56 22.48 30.96
C GLU A 66 -7.35 21.69 31.47
N GLU A 67 -7.39 21.36 32.77
CA GLU A 67 -6.48 20.41 33.41
C GLU A 67 -6.72 19.00 32.86
N GLU A 68 -6.35 18.76 31.60
CA GLU A 68 -6.07 17.43 31.09
C GLU A 68 -4.60 17.13 31.39
N ASN A 69 -4.32 15.98 32.00
CA ASN A 69 -2.99 15.51 32.36
C ASN A 69 -2.09 15.41 31.11
N GLY A 70 -1.51 16.54 30.70
CA GLY A 70 -0.57 16.66 29.60
C GLY A 70 0.74 15.98 29.98
N LYS A 71 0.93 14.75 29.48
CA LYS A 71 2.31 14.29 29.29
C LYS A 71 2.91 15.12 28.15
N PRO A 72 4.05 15.79 28.37
CA PRO A 72 4.73 16.50 27.28
C PRO A 72 5.02 15.52 26.15
N THR A 73 4.90 15.98 24.90
CA THR A 73 5.40 15.25 23.73
C THR A 73 6.89 14.96 23.97
N PRO A 74 7.30 13.68 23.93
CA PRO A 74 8.68 13.32 24.27
C PRO A 74 9.64 13.96 23.25
N SER A 75 10.74 14.49 23.76
CA SER A 75 11.82 15.02 22.93
C SER A 75 12.41 13.91 22.03
N ALA A 76 13.08 14.30 20.94
CA ALA A 76 13.74 13.35 20.05
C ALA A 76 14.77 12.46 20.78
N GLU A 77 15.42 13.01 21.82
CA GLU A 77 16.34 12.28 22.69
C GLU A 77 15.62 11.29 23.60
N GLU A 78 14.45 11.64 24.13
CA GLU A 78 13.62 10.75 24.95
C GLU A 78 13.04 9.59 24.11
N LEU A 79 12.58 9.85 22.89
CA LEU A 79 12.10 8.83 21.95
C LEU A 79 13.24 7.89 21.51
N ALA A 80 14.43 8.43 21.26
CA ALA A 80 15.61 7.63 20.94
C ALA A 80 16.00 6.70 22.11
N ASN A 81 15.85 7.19 23.35
CA ASN A 81 16.16 6.42 24.54
C ASN A 81 15.07 5.38 24.87
N GLU A 82 13.80 5.69 24.61
CA GLU A 82 12.67 4.76 24.73
C GLU A 82 12.80 3.58 23.75
N ASN A 83 13.24 3.87 22.52
CA ASN A 83 13.43 2.87 21.46
C ASN A 83 14.84 2.24 21.44
N ALA A 84 15.70 2.55 22.41
CA ALA A 84 17.06 2.06 22.45
C ALA A 84 17.11 0.53 22.61
N LEU A 85 18.02 -0.10 21.86
CA LEU A 85 18.31 -1.53 21.91
C LEU A 85 19.81 -1.77 22.16
N PRO A 86 20.18 -2.80 22.95
CA PRO A 86 21.56 -3.13 23.29
C PRO A 86 22.34 -3.83 22.15
N ASP A 87 21.88 -3.80 20.90
CA ASP A 87 22.41 -4.64 19.83
C ASP A 87 23.90 -4.40 19.53
N LEU A 88 24.40 -3.19 19.81
CA LEU A 88 25.80 -2.80 19.64
C LEU A 88 26.59 -2.78 20.96
N GLU A 89 25.94 -3.02 22.09
CA GLU A 89 26.51 -2.86 23.43
C GLU A 89 26.74 -4.22 24.09
N HIS A 90 27.97 -4.49 24.54
CA HIS A 90 28.26 -5.71 25.27
C HIS A 90 27.60 -5.70 26.66
N GLN A 91 26.99 -6.82 27.04
CA GLN A 91 26.28 -6.98 28.32
C GLN A 91 26.99 -8.01 29.19
N ASP A 92 27.55 -7.58 30.33
CA ASP A 92 28.26 -8.47 31.26
C ASP A 92 27.32 -9.44 32.01
N ASP A 93 26.08 -9.01 32.27
CA ASP A 93 25.02 -9.79 32.92
C ASP A 93 23.80 -9.91 31.98
N PRO A 94 23.29 -11.13 31.71
CA PRO A 94 22.13 -11.33 30.84
C PRO A 94 20.86 -10.62 31.31
N THR A 95 20.74 -10.27 32.60
CA THR A 95 19.60 -9.52 33.13
C THR A 95 19.64 -8.03 32.80
N ASN A 96 20.80 -7.50 32.39
CA ASN A 96 20.95 -6.08 32.03
C ASN A 96 20.06 -5.67 30.85
N ILE A 97 19.68 -6.60 29.97
CA ILE A 97 18.76 -6.35 28.86
C ILE A 97 17.38 -5.85 29.34
N LEU A 98 17.01 -6.11 30.60
CA LEU A 98 15.75 -5.64 31.19
C LEU A 98 15.76 -4.15 31.55
N LYS A 99 16.90 -3.46 31.39
CA LYS A 99 16.99 -1.99 31.52
C LYS A 99 16.29 -1.29 30.35
N TYR A 100 16.30 -1.90 29.16
CA TYR A 100 15.70 -1.33 27.95
C TYR A 100 14.17 -1.53 27.97
N PRO A 101 13.37 -0.46 27.86
CA PRO A 101 11.90 -0.54 27.96
C PRO A 101 11.28 -1.52 26.97
N ARG A 102 11.65 -1.42 25.69
CA ARG A 102 11.14 -2.30 24.62
C ARG A 102 11.39 -3.79 24.88
N ILE A 103 12.57 -4.13 25.39
CA ILE A 103 12.90 -5.52 25.74
C ILE A 103 12.08 -5.97 26.95
N ARG A 104 12.01 -5.15 27.99
CA ARG A 104 11.23 -5.46 29.20
C ARG A 104 9.76 -5.74 28.86
N GLU A 105 9.16 -4.94 27.99
CA GLU A 105 7.79 -5.14 27.51
C GLU A 105 7.61 -6.49 26.82
N THR A 106 8.58 -6.91 25.98
CA THR A 106 8.50 -8.24 25.37
C THR A 106 8.48 -9.36 26.40
N PHE A 107 9.20 -9.26 27.52
CA PHE A 107 9.13 -10.29 28.57
C PHE A 107 7.82 -10.27 29.36
N LEU A 108 7.22 -9.09 29.55
CA LEU A 108 6.02 -8.92 30.38
C LEU A 108 4.72 -9.20 29.63
N GLN A 109 4.65 -8.85 28.34
CA GLN A 109 3.41 -8.84 27.56
C GLN A 109 3.33 -9.99 26.54
N SER A 110 4.44 -10.69 26.26
CA SER A 110 4.45 -11.79 25.29
C SER A 110 3.53 -12.94 25.67
N ARG A 111 3.10 -13.67 24.63
CA ARG A 111 2.48 -14.98 24.77
C ARG A 111 3.45 -16.09 24.41
N ILE A 112 3.09 -17.31 24.80
CA ILE A 112 3.82 -18.51 24.37
C ILE A 112 3.64 -18.66 22.86
N ALA A 113 4.74 -18.66 22.11
CA ALA A 113 4.73 -18.85 20.68
C ALA A 113 4.44 -20.32 20.35
N SER A 114 3.48 -20.55 19.45
CA SER A 114 3.27 -21.86 18.84
C SER A 114 3.91 -21.87 17.46
N PRO A 115 4.85 -22.79 17.16
CA PRO A 115 5.45 -22.87 15.85
C PRO A 115 4.40 -23.24 14.79
N TYR A 116 4.50 -22.64 13.60
CA TYR A 116 3.66 -23.02 12.47
C TYR A 116 4.03 -24.45 12.03
N ARG A 117 3.01 -25.26 11.74
CA ARG A 117 3.19 -26.57 11.09
C ARG A 117 2.75 -26.43 9.64
N LEU A 118 3.72 -26.15 8.78
CA LEU A 118 3.48 -25.91 7.36
C LEU A 118 3.73 -27.17 6.55
N ASP A 119 2.68 -27.68 5.90
CA ASP A 119 2.79 -28.72 4.88
C ASP A 119 3.10 -28.05 3.51
N LEU A 120 4.33 -27.55 3.37
CA LEU A 120 4.79 -26.96 2.12
C LEU A 120 5.06 -28.06 1.10
N LYS A 121 4.41 -27.97 -0.06
CA LYS A 121 4.65 -28.93 -1.15
C LYS A 121 6.03 -28.68 -1.74
N THR A 122 6.85 -29.71 -1.79
CA THR A 122 8.12 -29.66 -2.51
C THR A 122 7.83 -29.66 -4.01
N GLN A 123 8.06 -28.53 -4.67
CA GLN A 123 7.96 -28.47 -6.13
C GLN A 123 9.28 -28.92 -6.74
N PRO A 124 9.28 -29.93 -7.65
CA PRO A 124 10.44 -30.20 -8.47
C PRO A 124 10.73 -28.95 -9.31
N GLY A 125 11.98 -28.49 -9.32
CA GLY A 125 12.45 -27.19 -9.81
C GLY A 125 11.55 -26.55 -10.86
N ASN A 126 10.71 -25.61 -10.43
CA ASN A 126 9.85 -24.87 -11.33
C ASN A 126 10.75 -23.94 -12.15
N GLN A 127 11.00 -24.29 -13.41
CA GLN A 127 11.86 -23.54 -14.34
C GLN A 127 11.14 -22.35 -14.99
N SER A 128 9.87 -22.11 -14.63
CA SER A 128 9.09 -21.00 -15.17
C SER A 128 9.55 -19.69 -14.54
N ALA A 129 9.68 -18.63 -15.35
CA ALA A 129 9.97 -17.29 -14.85
C ALA A 129 8.92 -16.86 -13.82
N ALA A 130 9.35 -16.16 -12.76
CA ALA A 130 8.44 -15.66 -11.74
C ALA A 130 7.51 -14.60 -12.34
N ILE A 131 6.21 -14.71 -12.08
CA ILE A 131 5.21 -13.73 -12.49
C ILE A 131 4.67 -13.09 -11.21
N MET A 132 5.18 -11.91 -10.88
CA MET A 132 4.83 -11.20 -9.66
C MET A 132 3.55 -10.41 -9.85
N ILE A 133 2.57 -10.62 -8.97
CA ILE A 133 1.31 -9.87 -8.93
C ILE A 133 1.30 -9.06 -7.63
N PRO A 134 1.17 -7.73 -7.68
CA PRO A 134 0.98 -6.90 -6.50
C PRO A 134 -0.43 -7.14 -5.93
N ILE A 135 -0.50 -7.48 -4.65
CA ILE A 135 -1.73 -7.76 -3.91
C ILE A 135 -1.88 -6.70 -2.83
N ARG A 136 -3.05 -6.06 -2.78
CA ARG A 136 -3.44 -5.16 -1.69
C ARG A 136 -4.53 -5.79 -0.84
N LEU A 137 -4.40 -5.65 0.48
CA LEU A 137 -5.43 -5.97 1.45
C LEU A 137 -5.98 -4.67 2.04
N ASN A 138 -7.30 -4.57 2.15
CA ASN A 138 -7.99 -3.50 2.85
C ASN A 138 -9.19 -4.11 3.57
N LEU A 139 -9.01 -4.37 4.85
CA LEU A 139 -9.93 -5.16 5.67
C LEU A 139 -10.32 -4.39 6.92
N GLU A 140 -11.47 -4.71 7.48
CA GLU A 140 -11.92 -4.15 8.76
C GLU A 140 -12.21 -5.29 9.75
N HIS A 141 -11.62 -5.20 10.95
CA HIS A 141 -11.82 -6.19 12.01
C HIS A 141 -11.81 -5.53 13.38
N ASN A 142 -12.88 -5.74 14.16
CA ASN A 142 -13.02 -5.26 15.54
C ASN A 142 -12.72 -3.76 15.73
N GLY A 143 -13.12 -2.91 14.77
CA GLY A 143 -12.83 -1.48 14.82
C GLY A 143 -11.40 -1.10 14.43
N HIS A 144 -10.62 -2.02 13.87
CA HIS A 144 -9.34 -1.75 13.26
C HIS A 144 -9.41 -1.96 11.74
N LYS A 145 -8.77 -1.09 10.99
CA LYS A 145 -8.57 -1.22 9.55
C LYS A 145 -7.17 -1.77 9.29
N ILE A 146 -7.08 -2.76 8.42
CA ILE A 146 -5.84 -3.44 8.05
C ILE A 146 -5.60 -3.13 6.59
N ILE A 147 -4.58 -2.33 6.31
CA ILE A 147 -4.17 -1.91 4.97
C ILE A 147 -2.77 -2.42 4.72
N ASP A 148 -2.66 -3.58 4.07
CA ASP A 148 -1.38 -4.22 3.82
C ASP A 148 -1.17 -4.47 2.32
N PHE A 149 0.07 -4.73 1.93
CA PHE A 149 0.42 -5.03 0.55
C PHE A 149 1.59 -6.01 0.48
N PHE A 150 1.59 -6.84 -0.55
CA PHE A 150 2.68 -7.78 -0.84
C PHE A 150 2.64 -8.22 -2.30
N THR A 151 3.69 -8.90 -2.75
CA THR A 151 3.74 -9.46 -4.10
C THR A 151 3.57 -10.98 -4.07
N TRP A 152 2.76 -11.52 -4.96
CA TRP A 152 2.49 -12.96 -5.08
C TRP A 152 3.05 -13.51 -6.39
N ASN A 153 3.84 -14.58 -6.33
CA ASN A 153 4.29 -15.27 -7.53
C ASN A 153 3.21 -16.22 -8.05
N LEU A 154 2.57 -15.89 -9.17
CA LEU A 154 1.50 -16.68 -9.78
C LEU A 154 1.95 -18.10 -10.15
N ASN A 155 3.23 -18.27 -10.51
CA ASN A 155 3.78 -19.56 -10.90
C ASN A 155 4.18 -20.41 -9.69
N ASP A 156 4.23 -19.84 -8.48
CA ASP A 156 4.46 -20.58 -7.26
C ASP A 156 3.16 -21.20 -6.72
N ARG A 157 3.24 -22.47 -6.35
CA ARG A 157 2.16 -23.31 -5.78
C ARG A 157 2.59 -24.01 -4.48
N THR A 158 3.73 -23.61 -3.91
CA THR A 158 4.26 -24.15 -2.66
C THR A 158 3.37 -23.79 -1.48
N ILE A 159 2.80 -22.57 -1.51
CA ILE A 159 1.85 -22.03 -0.53
C ILE A 159 0.54 -21.65 -1.22
N THR A 160 -0.60 -21.92 -0.57
CA THR A 160 -1.92 -21.48 -1.04
C THR A 160 -2.34 -20.19 -0.34
N PRO A 161 -3.26 -19.39 -0.94
CA PRO A 161 -3.84 -18.22 -0.26
C PRO A 161 -4.47 -18.56 1.09
N ASP A 162 -5.05 -19.75 1.24
CA ASP A 162 -5.62 -20.26 2.50
C ASP A 162 -4.57 -20.47 3.59
N GLN A 163 -3.43 -21.08 3.22
CA GLN A 163 -2.29 -21.26 4.12
C GLN A 163 -1.68 -19.91 4.49
N PHE A 164 -1.51 -19.00 3.53
CA PHE A 164 -1.05 -17.64 3.79
C PHE A 164 -1.98 -16.90 4.76
N ALA A 165 -3.30 -16.90 4.51
CA ALA A 165 -4.29 -16.26 5.38
C ALA A 165 -4.29 -16.86 6.80
N THR A 166 -4.05 -18.16 6.93
CA THR A 166 -3.92 -18.83 8.23
C THR A 166 -2.72 -18.30 9.02
N ILE A 167 -1.55 -18.20 8.38
CA ILE A 167 -0.33 -17.65 8.99
C ILE A 167 -0.56 -16.18 9.36
N TYR A 168 -1.08 -15.38 8.42
CA TYR A 168 -1.34 -13.96 8.61
C TYR A 168 -2.29 -13.70 9.79
N CYS A 169 -3.39 -14.45 9.89
CA CYS A 169 -4.29 -14.36 11.04
C CYS A 169 -3.61 -14.79 12.36
N GLN A 170 -2.78 -15.83 12.34
CA GLN A 170 -2.04 -16.27 13.52
C GLN A 170 -1.04 -15.20 14.00
N ASP A 171 -0.37 -14.51 13.08
CA ASP A 171 0.58 -13.44 13.38
C ASP A 171 -0.09 -12.24 14.06
N LEU A 172 -1.28 -11.87 13.57
CA LEU A 172 -2.09 -10.79 14.13
C LEU A 172 -2.88 -11.19 15.38
N ASP A 173 -2.73 -12.43 15.85
CA ASP A 173 -3.47 -13.01 16.97
C ASP A 173 -5.00 -12.96 16.74
N PHE A 174 -5.42 -13.25 15.51
CA PHE A 174 -6.81 -13.41 15.12
C PHE A 174 -7.22 -14.88 15.06
N PRO A 175 -8.46 -15.23 15.46
CA PRO A 175 -8.97 -16.58 15.28
C PRO A 175 -8.99 -16.96 13.80
N VAL A 176 -8.47 -18.14 13.44
CA VAL A 176 -8.48 -18.64 12.04
C VAL A 176 -9.91 -18.82 11.50
N THR A 177 -10.89 -19.03 12.39
CA THR A 177 -12.32 -19.07 12.05
C THR A 177 -12.95 -17.69 11.86
N SER A 178 -12.16 -16.61 11.91
CA SER A 178 -12.64 -15.25 11.70
C SER A 178 -13.09 -15.05 10.26
N ALA A 179 -14.13 -14.24 10.05
CA ALA A 179 -14.53 -13.80 8.71
C ALA A 179 -13.38 -13.12 7.94
N VAL A 180 -12.41 -12.55 8.68
CA VAL A 180 -11.19 -11.93 8.12
C VAL A 180 -10.37 -12.93 7.31
N HIS A 181 -10.25 -14.19 7.77
CA HIS A 181 -9.52 -15.22 7.03
C HIS A 181 -10.13 -15.42 5.64
N SER A 182 -11.44 -15.66 5.57
CA SER A 182 -12.16 -15.81 4.31
C SER A 182 -12.05 -14.57 3.42
N GLN A 183 -12.08 -13.37 4.00
CA GLN A 183 -11.91 -12.13 3.26
C GLN A 183 -10.51 -12.00 2.65
N ILE A 184 -9.44 -12.34 3.39
CA ILE A 184 -8.06 -12.36 2.86
C ILE A 184 -7.97 -13.34 1.69
N VAL A 185 -8.50 -14.56 1.85
CA VAL A 185 -8.47 -15.58 0.79
C VAL A 185 -9.22 -15.09 -0.45
N SER A 186 -10.41 -14.49 -0.29
CA SER A 186 -11.18 -13.95 -1.42
C SER A 186 -10.41 -12.83 -2.11
N ALA A 187 -9.88 -11.86 -1.35
CA ALA A 187 -9.17 -10.71 -1.88
C ALA A 187 -7.92 -11.10 -2.67
N ILE A 188 -7.15 -12.09 -2.21
CA ILE A 188 -5.99 -12.62 -2.94
C ILE A 188 -6.44 -13.29 -4.23
N ASN A 189 -7.42 -14.20 -4.18
CA ASN A 189 -7.85 -14.95 -5.36
C ASN A 189 -8.48 -14.05 -6.44
N GLU A 190 -9.27 -13.06 -6.04
CA GLU A 190 -9.87 -12.09 -6.97
C GLU A 190 -8.79 -11.30 -7.73
N GLN A 191 -7.79 -10.76 -7.01
CA GLN A 191 -6.68 -10.02 -7.62
C GLN A 191 -5.80 -10.92 -8.50
N LEU A 192 -5.51 -12.14 -8.07
CA LEU A 192 -4.79 -13.10 -8.91
C LEU A 192 -5.55 -13.41 -10.20
N GLN A 193 -6.87 -13.60 -10.12
CA GLN A 193 -7.70 -13.86 -11.30
C GLN A 193 -7.76 -12.64 -12.25
N GLU A 194 -7.89 -11.43 -11.69
CA GLU A 194 -7.92 -10.18 -12.46
C GLU A 194 -6.60 -9.94 -13.20
N TYR A 195 -5.48 -10.06 -12.48
CA TYR A 195 -4.16 -9.68 -13.01
C TYR A 195 -3.42 -10.80 -13.74
N ALA A 196 -3.82 -12.07 -13.63
CA ALA A 196 -3.10 -13.20 -14.22
C ALA A 196 -2.84 -13.03 -15.73
N THR A 197 -3.87 -12.60 -16.48
CA THR A 197 -3.76 -12.42 -17.94
C THR A 197 -2.86 -11.23 -18.28
N LEU A 198 -2.99 -10.13 -17.54
CA LEU A 198 -2.21 -8.90 -17.74
C LEU A 198 -0.73 -9.10 -17.39
N ALA A 199 -0.45 -9.74 -16.26
CA ALA A 199 0.91 -10.01 -15.79
C ALA A 199 1.68 -10.90 -16.77
N SER A 200 0.99 -11.90 -17.34
CA SER A 200 1.55 -12.83 -18.34
C SER A 200 1.66 -12.22 -19.75
N MET A 201 1.20 -10.98 -19.95
CA MET A 201 1.24 -10.35 -21.27
C MET A 201 2.66 -9.94 -21.65
N VAL A 202 3.08 -10.40 -22.82
CA VAL A 202 4.27 -9.93 -23.53
C VAL A 202 3.84 -8.76 -24.43
N VAL A 203 4.35 -7.58 -24.13
CA VAL A 203 4.17 -6.37 -24.93
C VAL A 203 5.32 -6.25 -25.93
N PRO A 204 5.17 -5.52 -27.06
CA PRO A 204 6.32 -5.19 -27.91
C PRO A 204 7.30 -4.26 -27.19
N ASP A 205 8.40 -3.93 -27.85
CA ASP A 205 9.35 -2.91 -27.37
C ASP A 205 8.62 -1.62 -27.00
N LEU A 206 8.55 -1.34 -25.70
CA LEU A 206 7.67 -0.34 -25.11
C LEU A 206 8.38 0.31 -23.93
N HIS A 207 8.92 1.49 -24.20
CA HIS A 207 9.53 2.37 -23.23
C HIS A 207 8.48 3.37 -22.75
N VAL A 208 8.29 3.47 -21.44
CA VAL A 208 7.29 4.34 -20.84
C VAL A 208 7.89 5.20 -19.75
N ILE A 209 7.31 6.38 -19.56
CA ILE A 209 7.59 7.19 -18.38
C ILE A 209 6.69 6.70 -17.25
N VAL A 210 7.29 6.34 -16.13
CA VAL A 210 6.60 5.95 -14.91
C VAL A 210 6.71 7.09 -13.92
N ASN A 211 5.55 7.63 -13.53
CA ASN A 211 5.42 8.56 -12.41
C ASN A 211 5.00 7.73 -11.18
N LEU A 212 5.97 7.37 -10.36
CA LEU A 212 5.79 6.47 -9.23
C LEU A 212 5.48 7.28 -7.97
N THR A 213 4.41 6.90 -7.26
CA THR A 213 4.05 7.47 -5.96
C THR A 213 3.86 6.34 -4.95
N CYS A 214 4.48 6.47 -3.78
CA CYS A 214 4.43 5.47 -2.73
C CYS A 214 4.32 6.14 -1.37
N ASN A 215 3.20 5.87 -0.67
CA ASN A 215 2.96 6.37 0.68
C ASN A 215 3.31 5.25 1.65
N LEU A 216 4.15 5.55 2.64
CA LEU A 216 4.42 4.66 3.77
C LEU A 216 4.51 5.50 5.04
N ASP A 217 3.62 5.22 5.99
CA ASP A 217 3.48 6.01 7.21
C ASP A 217 3.27 7.51 6.87
N SER A 218 4.06 8.40 7.46
CA SER A 218 4.07 9.84 7.27
C SER A 218 4.91 10.29 6.07
N LYS A 219 5.43 9.36 5.26
CA LYS A 219 6.39 9.66 4.18
C LYS A 219 5.81 9.33 2.82
N LEU A 220 5.94 10.28 1.90
CA LEU A 220 5.57 10.15 0.50
C LEU A 220 6.85 10.11 -0.35
N TYR A 221 7.07 8.99 -1.03
CA TYR A 221 8.07 8.85 -2.07
C TYR A 221 7.43 9.17 -3.43
N GLU A 222 8.06 10.06 -4.19
CA GLU A 222 7.70 10.39 -5.58
C GLU A 222 8.93 10.34 -6.47
N ASP A 223 8.79 9.76 -7.66
CA ASP A 223 9.88 9.71 -8.64
C ASP A 223 9.33 9.56 -10.06
N ASN A 224 10.07 10.11 -11.03
CA ASN A 224 9.77 10.01 -12.45
C ASN A 224 10.97 9.42 -13.17
N PHE A 225 10.77 8.28 -13.83
CA PHE A 225 11.83 7.59 -14.55
C PHE A 225 11.28 6.89 -15.80
N GLU A 226 12.20 6.55 -16.70
CA GLU A 226 11.88 5.75 -17.88
C GLU A 226 12.02 4.26 -17.54
N TRP A 227 11.07 3.46 -17.99
CA TRP A 227 11.06 2.01 -17.80
C TRP A 227 10.83 1.29 -19.13
N ASP A 228 11.69 0.32 -19.44
CA ASP A 228 11.48 -0.62 -20.55
C ASP A 228 10.76 -1.87 -20.01
N LEU A 229 9.58 -2.18 -20.55
CA LEU A 229 8.77 -3.33 -20.14
C LEU A 229 9.34 -4.69 -20.61
N ASN A 230 10.33 -4.69 -21.50
CA ASN A 230 10.92 -5.91 -22.06
C ASN A 230 12.28 -6.24 -21.43
N ASP A 231 12.89 -5.28 -20.74
CA ASP A 231 14.11 -5.51 -20.02
C ASP A 231 13.85 -6.43 -18.81
N SER A 232 14.62 -7.52 -18.75
CA SER A 232 14.58 -8.49 -17.65
C SER A 232 15.84 -8.44 -16.79
N THR A 233 16.77 -7.51 -17.07
CA THR A 233 18.01 -7.35 -16.32
C THR A 233 17.81 -6.63 -14.99
N LEU A 234 16.82 -5.73 -14.91
CA LEU A 234 16.48 -4.97 -13.72
C LEU A 234 15.05 -5.26 -13.27
N THR A 235 14.90 -5.93 -12.12
CA THR A 235 13.56 -6.15 -11.54
C THR A 235 13.11 -4.97 -10.69
N PRO A 236 11.79 -4.77 -10.48
CA PRO A 236 11.28 -3.74 -9.57
C PRO A 236 11.86 -3.82 -8.15
N GLU A 237 12.16 -5.01 -7.64
CA GLU A 237 12.78 -5.23 -6.33
C GLU A 237 14.24 -4.76 -6.29
N GLN A 238 15.00 -5.00 -7.36
CA GLN A 238 16.37 -4.51 -7.48
C GLN A 238 16.41 -2.99 -7.59
N PHE A 239 15.54 -2.41 -8.42
CA PHE A 239 15.35 -0.96 -8.51
C PHE A 239 15.03 -0.35 -7.15
N ALA A 240 14.02 -0.89 -6.45
CA ALA A 240 13.63 -0.41 -5.13
C ALA A 240 14.76 -0.53 -4.09
N SER A 241 15.57 -1.60 -4.15
CA SER A 241 16.73 -1.76 -3.26
C SER A 241 17.79 -0.68 -3.50
N ILE A 242 18.05 -0.33 -4.76
CA ILE A 242 19.01 0.73 -5.11
C ILE A 242 18.51 2.08 -4.60
N VAL A 243 17.25 2.42 -4.88
CA VAL A 243 16.62 3.67 -4.43
C VAL A 243 16.69 3.81 -2.90
N VAL A 244 16.32 2.77 -2.17
CA VAL A 244 16.34 2.79 -0.69
C VAL A 244 17.75 2.95 -0.16
N GLN A 245 18.75 2.33 -0.80
CA GLN A 245 20.15 2.45 -0.42
C GLN A 245 20.69 3.86 -0.68
N ASP A 246 20.39 4.43 -1.85
CA ASP A 246 20.89 5.74 -2.27
C ASP A 246 20.27 6.89 -1.43
N LEU A 247 19.00 6.76 -1.06
CA LEU A 247 18.27 7.74 -0.24
C LEU A 247 18.42 7.51 1.26
N GLY A 248 18.99 6.37 1.69
CA GLY A 248 19.12 6.03 3.11
C GLY A 248 17.76 5.80 3.81
N LEU A 249 16.77 5.25 3.09
CA LEU A 249 15.44 5.00 3.63
C LEU A 249 15.39 3.73 4.49
N MET A 250 14.34 3.62 5.29
CA MET A 250 14.05 2.39 6.03
C MET A 250 13.75 1.24 5.07
N ARG A 251 14.10 0.01 5.46
CA ARG A 251 13.95 -1.18 4.61
C ARG A 251 12.51 -1.49 4.20
N GLU A 252 11.53 -0.96 4.93
CA GLU A 252 10.10 -1.10 4.61
C GLU A 252 9.74 -0.42 3.28
N PHE A 253 10.52 0.56 2.83
CA PHE A 253 10.32 1.18 1.51
C PHE A 253 10.65 0.25 0.35
N THR A 254 11.53 -0.74 0.53
CA THR A 254 11.91 -1.67 -0.54
C THR A 254 10.70 -2.43 -1.10
N PRO A 255 9.92 -3.17 -0.28
CA PRO A 255 8.71 -3.81 -0.78
C PRO A 255 7.64 -2.80 -1.21
N ALA A 256 7.55 -1.63 -0.57
CA ALA A 256 6.56 -0.60 -0.91
C ALA A 256 6.73 -0.05 -2.33
N ILE A 257 7.97 0.36 -2.67
CA ILE A 257 8.33 0.87 -3.98
C ILE A 257 8.18 -0.23 -5.04
N ALA A 258 8.68 -1.44 -4.76
CA ALA A 258 8.58 -2.57 -5.69
C ALA A 258 7.11 -2.93 -5.99
N HIS A 259 6.27 -3.00 -4.96
CA HIS A 259 4.83 -3.23 -5.11
C HIS A 259 4.15 -2.14 -5.96
N ALA A 260 4.41 -0.86 -5.64
CA ALA A 260 3.83 0.27 -6.38
C ALA A 260 4.27 0.29 -7.86
N LEU A 261 5.51 -0.12 -8.13
CA LEU A 261 6.04 -0.22 -9.48
C LEU A 261 5.37 -1.37 -10.25
N HIS A 262 5.27 -2.57 -9.67
CA HIS A 262 4.51 -3.68 -10.27
C HIS A 262 3.07 -3.27 -10.61
N GLU A 263 2.39 -2.55 -9.70
CA GLU A 263 1.03 -2.06 -9.92
C GLU A 263 0.96 -1.07 -11.09
N SER A 264 1.93 -0.15 -11.18
CA SER A 264 2.01 0.82 -12.28
C SER A 264 2.29 0.13 -13.62
N LEU A 265 3.16 -0.88 -13.65
CA LEU A 265 3.44 -1.66 -14.86
C LEU A 265 2.21 -2.45 -15.32
N LEU A 266 1.45 -3.06 -14.41
CA LEU A 266 0.20 -3.74 -14.76
C LEU A 266 -0.86 -2.78 -15.32
N ARG A 267 -0.99 -1.58 -14.75
CA ARG A 267 -1.87 -0.54 -15.27
C ARG A 267 -1.49 -0.14 -16.70
N ILE A 268 -0.19 0.05 -16.97
CA ILE A 268 0.32 0.37 -18.31
C ILE A 268 0.03 -0.76 -19.30
N LYS A 269 0.25 -2.03 -18.91
CA LYS A 269 -0.11 -3.19 -19.75
C LYS A 269 -1.62 -3.27 -20.04
N LYS A 270 -2.46 -2.89 -19.07
CA LYS A 270 -3.91 -2.82 -19.27
C LYS A 270 -4.30 -1.73 -20.27
N ASP A 271 -3.76 -0.52 -20.11
CA ASP A 271 -4.00 0.61 -21.03
C ASP A 271 -3.53 0.29 -22.46
N TRP A 272 -2.43 -0.46 -22.59
CA TRP A 272 -1.95 -0.98 -23.87
C TRP A 272 -2.95 -1.93 -24.53
N ILE A 273 -3.46 -2.93 -23.79
CA ILE A 273 -4.43 -3.92 -24.33
C ILE A 273 -5.76 -3.25 -24.69
N GLU A 274 -6.20 -2.26 -23.91
CA GLU A 274 -7.42 -1.51 -24.16
C GLU A 274 -7.28 -0.50 -25.33
N GLY A 275 -6.06 -0.30 -25.84
CA GLY A 275 -5.75 0.61 -26.94
C GLY A 275 -5.73 2.09 -26.53
N HIS A 276 -5.64 2.36 -25.23
CA HIS A 276 -5.44 3.71 -24.68
C HIS A 276 -3.97 4.18 -24.81
N LEU A 277 -3.04 3.22 -24.96
CA LEU A 277 -1.63 3.46 -25.23
C LEU A 277 -1.28 2.94 -26.63
N SER A 278 -0.65 3.76 -27.46
CA SER A 278 -0.07 3.32 -28.74
C SER A 278 1.38 3.80 -28.84
N PRO A 279 2.30 3.04 -29.48
CA PRO A 279 3.74 3.38 -29.50
C PRO A 279 4.00 4.77 -30.04
N ASP A 280 3.25 5.17 -31.06
CA ASP A 280 3.37 6.47 -31.72
C ASP A 280 2.88 7.64 -30.84
N GLN A 281 2.12 7.33 -29.78
CA GLN A 281 1.58 8.30 -28.82
C GLN A 281 2.29 8.27 -27.47
N VAL A 282 3.19 7.30 -27.22
CA VAL A 282 3.96 7.31 -25.98
C VAL A 282 4.96 8.45 -26.05
N MET A 283 4.60 9.56 -25.41
CA MET A 283 5.52 10.67 -25.21
C MET A 283 6.60 10.21 -24.23
N ASN A 284 7.68 9.67 -24.76
CA ASN A 284 8.85 9.24 -23.98
C ASN A 284 9.68 10.42 -23.46
N GLY A 285 9.45 11.63 -23.96
CA GLY A 285 10.14 12.86 -23.55
C GLY A 285 11.62 12.90 -23.95
N ALA A 286 12.10 11.93 -24.73
CA ALA A 286 13.48 11.85 -25.17
C ALA A 286 13.77 12.89 -26.26
N ALA A 287 14.95 13.50 -26.19
CA ALA A 287 15.38 14.51 -27.16
C ALA A 287 15.64 13.88 -28.53
N PHE A 288 15.60 14.73 -29.57
CA PHE A 288 16.00 14.38 -30.95
C PHE A 288 15.21 13.23 -31.60
N GLY A 289 14.03 12.89 -31.08
CA GLY A 289 13.18 11.83 -31.64
C GLY A 289 13.69 10.41 -31.39
N TYR A 290 14.62 10.24 -30.44
CA TYR A 290 15.03 8.91 -30.00
C TYR A 290 13.92 8.23 -29.19
N ILE A 291 13.96 6.90 -29.14
CA ILE A 291 13.04 6.08 -28.34
C ILE A 291 13.38 6.11 -26.83
N SER A 292 14.61 6.50 -26.48
CA SER A 292 15.12 6.62 -25.12
C SER A 292 16.29 7.60 -25.08
N GLY A 293 16.60 8.16 -23.91
CA GLY A 293 17.86 8.87 -23.67
C GLY A 293 17.69 10.25 -23.04
N VAL A 294 18.57 11.18 -23.44
CA VAL A 294 18.69 12.50 -22.83
C VAL A 294 17.41 13.31 -23.02
N ARG A 295 16.96 14.00 -21.98
CA ARG A 295 15.82 14.91 -22.01
C ARG A 295 16.32 16.34 -21.98
N LEU A 296 15.72 17.21 -22.78
CA LEU A 296 16.05 18.63 -22.83
C LEU A 296 14.97 19.40 -22.09
N ASP A 297 15.31 19.80 -20.87
CA ASP A 297 14.50 20.71 -20.08
C ASP A 297 15.39 21.86 -19.62
N ILE A 298 15.19 23.02 -20.26
CA ILE A 298 16.00 24.22 -20.02
C ILE A 298 15.46 24.99 -18.81
N ASP A 299 14.17 24.84 -18.51
CA ASP A 299 13.49 25.67 -17.51
C ASP A 299 13.61 25.08 -16.11
N SER A 300 13.32 23.79 -15.94
CA SER A 300 13.40 23.12 -14.64
C SER A 300 14.70 22.34 -14.43
N LEU A 301 15.54 22.24 -15.48
CA LEU A 301 16.80 21.49 -15.48
C LEU A 301 16.64 20.04 -15.02
N GLY A 302 15.48 19.43 -15.29
CA GLY A 302 15.17 18.05 -14.89
C GLY A 302 14.87 17.90 -13.40
N ALA A 303 14.50 18.96 -12.68
CA ALA A 303 14.12 18.89 -11.27
C ALA A 303 12.90 17.98 -11.00
N GLU A 304 12.14 17.62 -12.04
CA GLU A 304 11.05 16.65 -11.98
C GLU A 304 11.52 15.20 -12.15
N TRP A 305 12.76 14.94 -12.57
CA TRP A 305 13.33 13.62 -12.86
C TRP A 305 14.32 13.19 -11.78
N CYS A 306 13.90 13.27 -10.53
CA CYS A 306 14.65 12.77 -9.40
C CYS A 306 13.71 12.29 -8.29
N PRO A 307 14.15 11.30 -7.50
CA PRO A 307 13.36 10.82 -6.39
C PRO A 307 13.30 11.87 -5.28
N LYS A 308 12.11 12.02 -4.71
CA LYS A 308 11.81 12.93 -3.59
C LYS A 308 11.10 12.18 -2.50
N VAL A 309 11.45 12.49 -1.26
CA VAL A 309 10.75 11.97 -0.08
C VAL A 309 10.28 13.15 0.75
N GLU A 310 8.97 13.32 0.81
CA GLU A 310 8.32 14.35 1.61
C GLU A 310 7.76 13.74 2.88
N VAL A 311 7.89 14.45 4.00
CA VAL A 311 7.20 14.08 5.24
C VAL A 311 5.90 14.87 5.27
N LEU A 312 4.78 14.15 5.34
CA LEU A 312 3.44 14.69 5.35
C LEU A 312 2.86 14.65 6.77
N SER A 313 2.12 15.69 7.11
CA SER A 313 1.26 15.69 8.30
C SER A 313 0.04 14.79 8.11
N GLN A 314 -0.57 14.35 9.21
CA GLN A 314 -1.78 13.53 9.17
C GLN A 314 -2.92 14.19 8.37
N TRP A 315 -3.08 15.51 8.52
CA TRP A 315 -4.04 16.30 7.74
C TRP A 315 -3.77 16.26 6.23
N GLU A 316 -2.50 16.42 5.82
CA GLU A 316 -2.13 16.36 4.40
C GLU A 316 -2.32 14.97 3.80
N ILE A 317 -2.11 13.92 4.59
CA ILE A 317 -2.38 12.53 4.21
C ILE A 317 -3.88 12.34 4.00
N GLU A 318 -4.71 12.70 4.99
CA GLU A 318 -6.17 12.55 4.91
C GLU A 318 -6.77 13.36 3.76
N LYS A 319 -6.34 14.62 3.60
CA LYS A 319 -6.77 15.47 2.47
C LYS A 319 -6.44 14.83 1.13
N ARG A 320 -5.23 14.29 0.96
CA ARG A 320 -4.82 13.60 -0.28
C ARG A 320 -5.57 12.30 -0.50
N GLU A 321 -5.83 11.52 0.55
CA GLU A 321 -6.64 10.29 0.44
C GLU A 321 -8.08 10.60 0.01
N ILE A 322 -8.70 11.62 0.60
CA ILE A 322 -10.05 12.08 0.21
C ILE A 322 -10.06 12.55 -1.24
N GLU A 323 -9.05 13.30 -1.68
CA GLU A 323 -8.94 13.77 -3.07
C GLU A 323 -8.71 12.61 -4.05
N LYS A 324 -7.86 11.64 -3.69
CA LYS A 324 -7.61 10.43 -4.48
C LYS A 324 -8.87 9.58 -4.62
N GLU A 325 -9.60 9.36 -3.53
CA GLU A 325 -10.87 8.63 -3.54
C GLU A 325 -11.93 9.38 -4.36
N ARG A 326 -12.00 10.71 -4.26
CA ARG A 326 -12.90 11.54 -5.07
C ARG A 326 -12.58 11.43 -6.56
N ASN A 327 -11.30 11.48 -6.93
CA ASN A 327 -10.86 11.31 -8.31
C ASN A 327 -11.15 9.90 -8.82
N MET A 328 -10.93 8.87 -8.02
CA MET A 328 -11.28 7.49 -8.36
C MET A 328 -12.78 7.32 -8.61
N ARG A 329 -13.64 7.93 -7.78
CA ARG A 329 -15.10 7.94 -7.98
C ARG A 329 -15.52 8.72 -9.21
N ARG A 330 -14.87 9.84 -9.52
CA ARG A 330 -15.11 10.62 -10.75
C ARG A 330 -14.78 9.78 -11.98
N LEU A 331 -13.60 9.15 -11.99
CA LEU A 331 -13.16 8.29 -13.08
C LEU A 331 -14.12 7.11 -13.28
N LYS A 332 -14.52 6.41 -12.22
CA LYS A 332 -15.53 5.33 -12.28
C LYS A 332 -16.85 5.79 -12.89
N ARG A 333 -17.33 6.99 -12.54
CA ARG A 333 -18.56 7.57 -13.12
C ARG A 333 -18.40 7.95 -14.59
N GLU A 334 -17.22 8.43 -14.98
CA GLU A 334 -16.92 8.76 -16.38
C GLU A 334 -16.86 7.51 -17.24
N SER A 335 -16.18 6.45 -16.77
CA SER A 335 -16.14 5.15 -17.42
C SER A 335 -17.56 4.56 -17.59
N ALA A 336 -18.39 4.61 -16.55
CA ALA A 336 -19.78 4.14 -16.63
C ALA A 336 -20.65 4.96 -17.62
N LYS A 337 -20.44 6.28 -17.72
CA LYS A 337 -21.13 7.13 -18.71
C LYS A 337 -20.70 6.82 -20.14
N VAL A 338 -19.43 6.50 -20.36
CA VAL A 338 -18.91 6.07 -21.67
C VAL A 338 -19.55 4.74 -22.06
N GLU A 339 -19.64 3.79 -21.14
CA GLU A 339 -20.29 2.49 -21.36
C GLU A 339 -21.79 2.63 -21.69
N ASP A 340 -22.53 3.48 -20.96
CA ASP A 340 -23.95 3.76 -21.24
C ASP A 340 -24.15 4.43 -22.60
N ARG A 341 -23.26 5.37 -23.01
CA ARG A 341 -23.29 5.95 -24.36
C ARG A 341 -23.04 4.90 -25.45
N ILE A 342 -22.14 3.95 -25.22
CA ILE A 342 -21.86 2.85 -26.16
C ILE A 342 -23.06 1.89 -26.24
N SER A 343 -23.67 1.55 -25.10
CA SER A 343 -24.84 0.67 -25.02
C SER A 343 -26.05 1.26 -25.73
N ARG A 344 -26.33 2.57 -25.52
CA ARG A 344 -27.40 3.29 -26.25
C ARG A 344 -27.14 3.37 -27.76
N ARG A 345 -25.89 3.52 -28.19
CA ARG A 345 -25.52 3.49 -29.63
C ARG A 345 -25.69 2.09 -30.24
N ARG A 346 -25.37 1.02 -29.52
CA ARG A 346 -25.62 -0.38 -29.96
C ARG A 346 -27.10 -0.71 -30.03
N GLY A 347 -27.90 -0.24 -29.06
CA GLY A 347 -29.35 -0.40 -29.06
C GLY A 347 -30.02 0.31 -30.24
N LYS A 348 -29.55 1.51 -30.58
CA LYS A 348 -30.07 2.27 -31.73
C LYS A 348 -29.77 1.62 -33.09
N ARG A 349 -28.56 1.08 -33.29
CA ARG A 349 -28.21 0.34 -34.52
C ARG A 349 -29.04 -0.93 -34.70
N ARG A 350 -29.32 -1.67 -33.62
CA ARG A 350 -30.19 -2.85 -33.66
C ARG A 350 -31.63 -2.51 -34.05
N MET A 351 -32.11 -1.33 -33.65
CA MET A 351 -33.45 -0.87 -34.03
C MET A 351 -33.51 -0.48 -35.52
N ASP A 352 -32.48 0.22 -36.02
CA ASP A 352 -32.38 0.60 -37.44
C ASP A 352 -32.27 -0.65 -38.37
N ASP A 353 -31.56 -1.70 -37.95
CA ASP A 353 -31.45 -2.96 -38.71
C ASP A 353 -32.77 -3.75 -38.74
N LEU A 354 -33.57 -3.71 -37.66
CA LEU A 354 -34.91 -4.31 -37.61
C LEU A 354 -35.94 -3.53 -38.45
N GLU A 355 -35.88 -2.20 -38.44
CA GLU A 355 -36.76 -1.38 -39.28
C GLU A 355 -36.47 -1.54 -40.78
N THR A 356 -35.20 -1.79 -41.14
CA THR A 356 -34.79 -2.04 -42.52
C THR A 356 -35.22 -3.42 -43.03
N THR A 357 -35.29 -4.43 -42.15
CA THR A 357 -35.74 -5.80 -42.49
C THR A 357 -37.26 -5.96 -42.53
N MET A 358 -38.04 -5.04 -41.96
CA MET A 358 -39.52 -5.06 -42.01
C MET A 358 -40.13 -4.22 -43.15
N ARG A 359 -39.31 -3.64 -44.03
CA ARG A 359 -39.76 -2.85 -45.20
C ARG A 359 -39.61 -3.56 -46.56
N ILE A 360 -39.47 -4.88 -46.56
CA ILE A 360 -39.60 -5.76 -47.74
C ILE A 360 -40.82 -6.63 -47.52
#